data_AF-A0A2J0LHD2-F1
#
_entry.id   AF-A0A2J0LHD2-F1
#
_cell.length_a   1.000
_cell.length_b   1.000
_cell.length_c   1.000
_cell.angle_alpha   90.00
_cell.angle_beta   90.00
_cell.angle_gamma   90.00
#
_symmetry.space_group_name_H-M   'P 1'
#
loop_
_entity.id
_entity.type
_entity.pdbx_description
1 polymer ?
#
loop_
_entity_poly.entity_id
_entity_poly.type
_entity_poly.pdbx_seq_one_letter_code
_entity_poly.pdbx_strand_id
1 'polypeptide(L)'
;MKKVRCLLCPRACELKEGERGNCRSRMNIDGKLQTLVYGKPCSVHVDPIEKKPFYHFLPGSLSFSLATAGCNLHCLYCQNWEISQSNPEDTVNMDMSPEQVVQGAIDNKCRTIACTYSDPVIFFEYAADIASAAHKNNVLNIWVTAGYLNQKPLEEACGFLDAIKVDFKGITEDFYENITRGRIGPVMTAIKLIKEKGVWLEIVNLVVPTYNDTKEDFSRYCGWIVENLGPDVPVHFSRFWPMYQLKNLPPTPEESLIEARNIAMSKGINYVYIGNIPEHEGNNTYCPACKKLIIERLGYTVTQNYIAGGECKFCSSKIPGRWE
;
A
#
# COMPACT_ATOMS: atom_id res chain seq x y z
N MET A 1 -37.09 10.73 2.89
CA MET A 1 -35.71 10.93 2.40
C MET A 1 -35.08 9.57 2.13
N LYS A 2 -34.49 9.35 0.95
CA LYS A 2 -33.89 8.06 0.58
C LYS A 2 -32.58 7.89 1.35
N LYS A 3 -32.47 6.84 2.17
CA LYS A 3 -31.21 6.45 2.80
C LYS A 3 -30.41 5.56 1.87
N VAL A 4 -29.10 5.70 1.87
CA VAL A 4 -28.18 4.83 1.13
C VAL A 4 -27.20 4.21 2.10
N ARG A 5 -26.90 2.91 1.92
CA ARG A 5 -25.85 2.23 2.66
C ARG A 5 -24.65 2.04 1.75
N CYS A 6 -23.50 2.59 2.13
CA CYS A 6 -22.25 2.39 1.43
C CYS A 6 -21.72 0.98 1.70
N LEU A 7 -21.45 0.20 0.66
CA LEU A 7 -20.90 -1.17 0.78
C LEU A 7 -19.45 -1.26 0.30
N LEU A 8 -18.78 -0.12 0.12
CA LEU A 8 -17.41 -0.08 -0.39
C LEU A 8 -16.42 -0.63 0.64
N CYS A 9 -16.49 -0.13 1.88
CA CYS A 9 -15.59 -0.53 2.96
C CYS A 9 -16.34 -1.03 4.20
N PRO A 10 -15.64 -1.68 5.16
CA PRO A 10 -16.26 -2.27 6.35
C PRO A 10 -16.93 -1.26 7.31
N ARG A 11 -16.79 0.06 7.07
CA ARG A 11 -17.54 1.10 7.80
C ARG A 11 -19.04 1.02 7.58
N ALA A 12 -19.46 0.53 6.41
CA ALA A 12 -20.86 0.32 6.05
C ALA A 12 -21.79 1.52 6.34
N CYS A 13 -21.31 2.75 6.13
CA CYS A 13 -22.03 3.99 6.50
C CYS A 13 -23.46 4.02 5.94
N GLU A 14 -24.42 4.37 6.78
CA GLU A 14 -25.80 4.67 6.38
C GLU A 14 -25.98 6.18 6.32
N LEU A 15 -26.32 6.70 5.13
CA LEU A 15 -26.33 8.13 4.84
C LEU A 15 -27.72 8.57 4.41
N LYS A 16 -28.26 9.59 5.07
CA LYS A 16 -29.39 10.38 4.58
C LYS A 16 -28.94 11.32 3.47
N GLU A 17 -29.91 11.91 2.78
CA GLU A 17 -29.65 12.92 1.75
C GLU A 17 -28.72 14.02 2.27
N GLY A 18 -27.66 14.35 1.54
CA GLY A 18 -26.64 15.34 1.92
C GLY A 18 -25.64 14.89 3.00
N GLU A 19 -25.79 13.71 3.61
CA GLU A 19 -24.82 13.21 4.59
C GLU A 19 -23.58 12.62 3.89
N ARG A 20 -22.41 12.82 4.50
CA ARG A 20 -21.13 12.26 4.05
C ARG A 20 -20.77 11.01 4.84
N GLY A 21 -20.12 10.08 4.16
CA GLY A 21 -19.48 8.92 4.77
C GLY A 21 -18.32 9.34 5.68
N ASN A 22 -17.92 8.41 6.56
CA ASN A 22 -16.79 8.59 7.47
C ASN A 22 -15.47 8.94 6.74
N CYS A 23 -15.34 8.53 5.47
CA CYS A 23 -14.19 8.89 4.62
C CYS A 23 -14.17 10.33 4.12
N ARG A 24 -15.24 11.11 4.33
CA ARG A 24 -15.47 12.49 3.85
C ARG A 24 -15.68 12.62 2.34
N SER A 25 -15.20 11.67 1.54
CA SER A 25 -15.19 11.77 0.07
C SER A 25 -16.45 11.22 -0.61
N ARG A 26 -17.39 10.61 0.12
CA ARG A 26 -18.61 10.03 -0.46
C ARG A 26 -19.85 10.59 0.20
N MET A 27 -20.83 10.99 -0.60
CA MET A 27 -22.07 11.63 -0.15
C MET A 27 -23.29 10.96 -0.79
N ASN A 28 -24.41 10.95 -0.08
CA ASN A 28 -25.69 10.59 -0.67
C ASN A 28 -26.31 11.82 -1.36
N ILE A 29 -26.38 11.78 -2.69
CA ILE A 29 -26.95 12.81 -3.56
C ILE A 29 -28.06 12.18 -4.39
N ASP A 30 -29.29 12.68 -4.24
CA ASP A 30 -30.52 12.20 -4.88
C ASP A 30 -30.80 10.71 -4.63
N GLY A 31 -30.50 10.24 -3.42
CA GLY A 31 -30.63 8.82 -3.06
C GLY A 31 -29.61 7.89 -3.72
N LYS A 32 -28.48 8.41 -4.22
CA LYS A 32 -27.36 7.64 -4.77
C LYS A 32 -26.07 8.01 -4.05
N LEU A 33 -25.25 7.01 -3.75
CA LEU A 33 -23.90 7.27 -3.22
C LEU A 33 -23.00 7.75 -4.36
N GLN A 34 -22.49 8.97 -4.23
CA GLN A 34 -21.56 9.56 -5.19
C GLN A 34 -20.23 9.89 -4.49
N THR A 35 -19.14 9.85 -5.25
CA THR A 35 -17.84 10.34 -4.80
C THR A 35 -17.71 11.83 -5.13
N LEU A 36 -17.14 12.61 -4.21
CA LEU A 36 -16.87 14.04 -4.35
C LEU A 36 -15.49 14.31 -4.96
N VAL A 37 -14.69 13.26 -5.19
CA VAL A 37 -13.27 13.37 -5.55
C VAL A 37 -12.92 12.71 -6.88
N TYR A 38 -13.91 12.34 -7.69
CA TYR A 38 -13.65 11.80 -9.03
C TYR A 38 -12.97 12.86 -9.91
N GLY A 39 -11.83 12.53 -10.50
CA GLY A 39 -11.05 13.45 -11.33
C GLY A 39 -10.45 14.64 -10.56
N LYS A 40 -10.40 14.55 -9.22
CA LYS A 40 -9.94 15.62 -8.33
C LYS A 40 -8.75 15.19 -7.46
N PRO A 41 -7.59 14.82 -8.04
CA PRO A 41 -6.42 14.52 -7.24
C PRO A 41 -5.92 15.79 -6.52
N CYS A 42 -5.52 15.62 -5.27
CA CYS A 42 -4.95 16.69 -4.42
C CYS A 42 -3.42 16.55 -4.26
N SER A 43 -2.85 15.45 -4.74
CA SER A 43 -1.42 15.19 -4.77
C SER A 43 -1.10 14.37 -6.02
N VAL A 44 -0.10 14.80 -6.77
CA VAL A 44 0.40 14.14 -7.98
C VAL A 44 1.93 14.26 -8.00
N HIS A 45 2.63 13.14 -8.11
CA HIS A 45 4.09 13.08 -8.11
C HIS A 45 4.61 11.99 -9.03
N VAL A 46 5.80 12.17 -9.61
CA VAL A 46 6.56 11.08 -10.22
C VAL A 46 7.55 10.58 -9.17
N ASP A 47 7.41 9.32 -8.78
CA ASP A 47 8.24 8.70 -7.75
C ASP A 47 8.91 7.42 -8.26
N PRO A 48 10.08 7.05 -7.74
CA PRO A 48 10.61 5.70 -7.89
C PRO A 48 9.64 4.66 -7.32
N ILE A 49 9.56 3.49 -7.96
CA ILE A 49 8.73 2.38 -7.50
C ILE A 49 9.13 1.91 -6.08
N GLU A 50 10.42 2.06 -5.73
CA GLU A 50 10.99 1.76 -4.42
C GLU A 50 10.36 2.60 -3.30
N LYS A 51 9.88 3.81 -3.59
CA LYS A 51 9.19 4.67 -2.63
C LYS A 51 7.77 4.18 -2.32
N LYS A 52 7.19 3.32 -3.18
CA LYS A 52 5.88 2.67 -2.99
C LYS A 52 5.99 1.29 -2.30
N PRO A 53 7.09 1.11 -1.56
CA PRO A 53 7.81 -0.15 -1.31
C PRO A 53 7.36 -1.35 -2.16
N PHE A 54 7.56 -1.26 -3.48
CA PHE A 54 7.48 -2.39 -4.38
C PHE A 54 8.90 -2.79 -4.81
N TYR A 55 9.49 -3.77 -4.13
CA TYR A 55 10.88 -4.18 -4.38
C TYR A 55 10.99 -5.33 -5.38
N HIS A 56 9.87 -6.01 -5.64
CA HIS A 56 9.78 -7.16 -6.54
C HIS A 56 8.81 -6.90 -7.70
N PHE A 57 8.51 -5.63 -7.98
CA PHE A 57 7.65 -5.24 -9.08
C PHE A 57 8.29 -4.07 -9.82
N LEU A 58 8.95 -4.39 -10.94
CA LEU A 58 9.64 -3.43 -11.81
C LEU A 58 10.67 -2.53 -11.10
N PRO A 59 11.59 -3.10 -10.29
CA PRO A 59 12.58 -2.31 -9.54
C PRO A 59 13.40 -1.39 -10.46
N GLY A 60 13.63 -0.15 -10.01
CA GLY A 60 14.33 0.91 -10.74
C GLY A 60 13.44 1.72 -11.68
N SER A 61 12.17 1.35 -11.85
CA SER A 61 11.21 2.10 -12.67
C SER A 61 10.59 3.30 -11.93
N LEU A 62 9.94 4.18 -12.70
CA LEU A 62 9.16 5.31 -12.19
C LEU A 62 7.67 5.00 -12.19
N SER A 63 6.97 5.59 -11.22
CA SER A 63 5.53 5.51 -11.04
C SER A 63 4.89 6.89 -10.98
N PHE A 64 3.87 7.11 -11.81
CA PHE A 64 3.02 8.29 -11.74
C PHE A 64 2.02 8.12 -10.59
N SER A 65 2.18 8.89 -9.53
CA SER A 65 1.55 8.64 -8.24
C SER A 65 0.53 9.71 -7.92
N LEU A 66 -0.66 9.32 -7.45
CA LEU A 66 -1.73 10.27 -7.11
C LEU A 66 -2.56 9.86 -5.90
N ALA A 67 -3.21 10.86 -5.30
CA ALA A 67 -4.16 10.71 -4.21
C ALA A 67 -5.29 11.73 -4.33
N THR A 68 -6.45 11.39 -3.75
CA THR A 68 -7.50 12.36 -3.45
C THR A 68 -7.63 12.58 -1.95
N ALA A 69 -8.34 13.65 -1.58
CA ALA A 69 -8.64 13.97 -0.19
C ALA A 69 -9.58 12.93 0.46
N GLY A 70 -9.37 12.71 1.76
CA GLY A 70 -10.09 11.76 2.59
C GLY A 70 -9.40 10.39 2.71
N CYS A 71 -9.91 9.56 3.61
CA CYS A 71 -9.46 8.18 3.86
C CYS A 71 -10.50 7.49 4.74
N ASN A 72 -10.70 6.18 4.57
CA ASN A 72 -11.65 5.40 5.35
C ASN A 72 -11.10 4.90 6.70
N LEU A 73 -9.85 5.24 7.02
CA LEU A 73 -9.19 5.03 8.32
C LEU A 73 -8.74 6.37 8.93
N HIS A 74 -8.52 6.35 10.24
CA HIS A 74 -8.09 7.53 11.02
C HIS A 74 -6.83 7.20 11.82
N CYS A 75 -5.77 6.81 11.10
CA CYS A 75 -4.50 6.41 11.71
C CYS A 75 -3.89 7.58 12.51
N LEU A 76 -3.61 7.37 13.80
CA LEU A 76 -3.05 8.41 14.67
C LEU A 76 -1.63 8.84 14.28
N TYR A 77 -0.91 7.98 13.54
CA TYR A 77 0.43 8.23 13.00
C TYR A 77 0.45 8.62 11.51
N CYS A 78 -0.70 8.92 10.89
CA CYS A 78 -0.76 9.09 9.43
C CYS A 78 0.23 10.15 8.94
N GLN A 79 1.14 9.77 8.04
CA GLN A 79 2.15 10.67 7.46
C GLN A 79 1.58 11.61 6.39
N ASN A 80 0.42 11.27 5.82
CA ASN A 80 -0.31 12.09 4.85
C ASN A 80 -1.64 12.59 5.44
N TRP A 81 -1.62 12.96 6.72
CA TRP A 81 -2.83 13.35 7.46
C TRP A 81 -3.46 14.62 6.87
N GLU A 82 -2.66 15.54 6.30
CA GLU A 82 -3.12 16.78 5.67
C GLU A 82 -4.08 16.56 4.50
N ILE A 83 -3.97 15.44 3.79
CA ILE A 83 -4.89 15.08 2.71
C ILE A 83 -5.89 14.00 3.13
N SER A 84 -5.46 13.01 3.92
CA SER A 84 -6.30 11.86 4.29
C SER A 84 -7.35 12.18 5.35
N GLN A 85 -7.10 13.18 6.20
CA GLN A 85 -8.00 13.59 7.28
C GLN A 85 -8.77 14.87 6.99
N SER A 86 -8.61 15.44 5.79
CA SER A 86 -9.26 16.66 5.33
C SER A 86 -10.52 16.36 4.54
N ASN A 87 -11.45 17.31 4.50
CA ASN A 87 -12.54 17.23 3.54
C ASN A 87 -12.01 17.57 2.14
N PRO A 88 -12.65 17.09 1.06
CA PRO A 88 -12.26 17.44 -0.30
C PRO A 88 -12.12 18.95 -0.55
N GLU A 89 -13.05 19.75 -0.04
CA GLU A 89 -13.05 21.22 -0.18
C GLU A 89 -11.93 21.93 0.57
N ASP A 90 -11.32 21.28 1.57
CA ASP A 90 -10.24 21.87 2.38
C ASP A 90 -8.86 21.65 1.74
N THR A 91 -8.80 20.94 0.60
CA THR A 91 -7.55 20.64 -0.11
C THR A 91 -7.48 21.35 -1.45
N VAL A 92 -6.27 21.60 -1.93
CA VAL A 92 -6.05 22.11 -3.29
C VAL A 92 -6.14 20.95 -4.26
N ASN A 93 -7.23 20.90 -5.01
CA ASN A 93 -7.50 19.83 -5.99
C ASN A 93 -7.21 20.30 -7.41
N MET A 94 -6.69 19.39 -8.22
CA MET A 94 -6.53 19.56 -9.66
C MET A 94 -7.75 19.01 -10.39
N ASP A 95 -7.94 19.42 -11.64
CA ASP A 95 -8.83 18.74 -12.58
C ASP A 95 -8.01 17.83 -13.47
N MET A 96 -8.22 16.52 -13.34
CA MET A 96 -7.47 15.53 -14.12
C MET A 96 -8.38 14.35 -14.45
N SER A 97 -8.67 14.13 -15.73
CA SER A 97 -9.39 12.95 -16.20
C SER A 97 -8.51 11.70 -16.14
N PRO A 98 -9.08 10.48 -16.18
CA PRO A 98 -8.33 9.25 -16.31
C PRO A 98 -7.29 9.27 -17.45
N GLU A 99 -7.66 9.79 -18.62
CA GLU A 99 -6.79 9.91 -19.78
C GLU A 99 -5.64 10.88 -19.54
N GLN A 100 -5.88 11.99 -18.83
CA GLN A 100 -4.83 12.95 -18.46
C GLN A 100 -3.83 12.33 -17.47
N VAL A 101 -4.28 11.49 -16.53
CA VAL A 101 -3.38 10.72 -15.66
C VAL A 101 -2.48 9.80 -16.49
N VAL A 102 -3.07 9.06 -17.42
CA VAL A 102 -2.32 8.12 -18.28
C VAL A 102 -1.33 8.86 -19.17
N GLN A 103 -1.73 9.97 -19.77
CA GLN A 103 -0.84 10.82 -20.56
C GLN A 103 0.31 11.35 -19.70
N GLY A 104 0.03 11.80 -18.48
CA GLY A 104 1.06 12.23 -17.53
C GLY A 104 2.06 11.12 -17.20
N ALA A 105 1.62 9.88 -17.07
CA ALA A 105 2.50 8.73 -16.88
C ALA A 105 3.39 8.48 -18.11
N ILE A 106 2.83 8.53 -19.31
CA ILE A 106 3.55 8.33 -20.58
C ILE A 106 4.61 9.42 -20.77
N ASP A 107 4.23 10.68 -20.60
CA ASP A 107 5.11 11.85 -20.79
C ASP A 107 6.31 11.80 -19.84
N ASN A 108 6.12 11.29 -18.63
CA ASN A 108 7.15 11.13 -17.61
C ASN A 108 7.87 9.77 -17.67
N LYS A 109 7.58 8.94 -18.68
CA LYS A 109 8.17 7.60 -18.88
C LYS A 109 7.97 6.67 -17.68
N CYS A 110 6.84 6.84 -16.97
CA CYS A 110 6.46 5.96 -15.88
C CYS A 110 5.98 4.62 -16.42
N ARG A 111 6.36 3.54 -15.75
CA ARG A 111 5.90 2.18 -16.09
C ARG A 111 4.60 1.83 -15.37
N THR A 112 4.35 2.50 -14.25
CA THR A 112 3.16 2.29 -13.42
C THR A 112 2.44 3.61 -13.12
N ILE A 113 1.16 3.50 -12.84
CA ILE A 113 0.39 4.52 -12.12
C ILE A 113 0.09 3.97 -10.72
N ALA A 114 0.41 4.75 -9.69
CA ALA A 114 0.18 4.40 -8.30
C ALA A 114 -0.93 5.25 -7.67
N CYS A 115 -2.04 4.61 -7.33
CA CYS A 115 -3.02 5.22 -6.44
C CYS A 115 -2.55 5.00 -4.98
N THR A 116 -2.18 6.08 -4.29
CA THR A 116 -1.38 6.04 -3.05
C THR A 116 -1.64 7.25 -2.13
N TYR A 117 -0.76 7.48 -1.16
CA TYR A 117 -0.74 8.57 -0.16
C TYR A 117 -1.91 8.61 0.83
N SER A 118 -3.15 8.64 0.35
CA SER A 118 -4.35 8.48 1.16
C SER A 118 -4.79 7.01 1.16
N ASP A 119 -5.91 6.68 0.51
CA ASP A 119 -6.25 5.29 0.23
C ASP A 119 -7.10 5.20 -1.06
N PRO A 120 -6.71 4.41 -2.07
CA PRO A 120 -7.47 4.28 -3.32
C PRO A 120 -8.92 3.82 -3.16
N VAL A 121 -9.24 3.16 -2.05
CA VAL A 121 -10.60 2.72 -1.74
C VAL A 121 -11.60 3.87 -1.80
N ILE A 122 -11.22 5.08 -1.38
CA ILE A 122 -12.18 6.20 -1.31
C ILE A 122 -12.48 6.85 -2.67
N PHE A 123 -11.60 6.67 -3.66
CA PHE A 123 -11.77 7.14 -5.05
C PHE A 123 -11.81 5.98 -6.05
N PHE A 124 -12.41 4.85 -5.63
CA PHE A 124 -12.48 3.58 -6.34
C PHE A 124 -12.84 3.72 -7.83
N GLU A 125 -13.92 4.43 -8.15
CA GLU A 125 -14.40 4.59 -9.52
C GLU A 125 -13.37 5.30 -10.41
N TYR A 126 -12.74 6.34 -9.88
CA TYR A 126 -11.69 7.07 -10.59
C TYR A 126 -10.46 6.20 -10.81
N ALA A 127 -10.07 5.42 -9.80
CA ALA A 127 -8.95 4.47 -9.92
C ALA A 127 -9.23 3.36 -10.94
N ALA A 128 -10.46 2.85 -11.01
CA ALA A 128 -10.86 1.84 -11.99
C ALA A 128 -10.82 2.38 -13.43
N ASP A 129 -11.33 3.60 -13.65
CA ASP A 129 -11.31 4.24 -14.97
C ASP A 129 -9.88 4.57 -15.42
N ILE A 130 -9.02 5.03 -14.50
CA ILE A 130 -7.58 5.19 -14.75
C ILE A 130 -6.97 3.86 -15.20
N ALA A 131 -7.27 2.76 -14.49
CA ALA A 131 -6.70 1.46 -14.81
C ALA A 131 -7.11 0.98 -16.21
N SER A 132 -8.39 1.12 -16.54
CA SER A 132 -8.94 0.83 -17.87
C SER A 132 -8.25 1.64 -18.98
N ALA A 133 -8.00 2.93 -18.74
CA ALA A 133 -7.31 3.80 -19.70
C ALA A 133 -5.80 3.47 -19.82
N ALA A 134 -5.16 3.13 -18.71
CA ALA A 134 -3.73 2.82 -18.62
C ALA A 134 -3.37 1.52 -19.35
N HIS A 135 -4.19 0.46 -19.19
CA HIS A 135 -3.96 -0.82 -19.87
C HIS A 135 -4.02 -0.72 -21.39
N LYS A 136 -4.86 0.18 -21.94
CA LYS A 136 -4.88 0.47 -23.40
C LYS A 136 -3.55 1.06 -23.91
N ASN A 137 -2.73 1.59 -23.02
CA ASN A 137 -1.45 2.24 -23.33
C ASN A 137 -0.23 1.49 -22.76
N ASN A 138 -0.40 0.22 -22.35
CA ASN A 138 0.67 -0.60 -21.74
C ASN A 138 1.30 0.02 -20.47
N VAL A 139 0.55 0.85 -19.74
CA VAL A 139 0.93 1.36 -18.41
C VAL A 139 0.24 0.49 -17.36
N LEU A 140 1.00 0.02 -16.38
CA LEU A 140 0.49 -0.88 -15.34
C LEU A 140 -0.11 -0.09 -14.17
N ASN A 141 -1.04 -0.70 -13.44
CA ASN A 141 -1.73 -0.04 -12.34
C ASN A 141 -1.45 -0.72 -11.01
N ILE A 142 -1.05 0.09 -10.03
CA ILE A 142 -0.72 -0.40 -8.70
C ILE A 142 -1.45 0.40 -7.62
N TRP A 143 -1.82 -0.30 -6.54
CA TRP A 143 -2.40 0.32 -5.36
C TRP A 143 -1.47 0.21 -4.16
N VAL A 144 -1.40 1.30 -3.40
CA VAL A 144 -0.85 1.33 -2.04
C VAL A 144 -2.01 1.63 -1.10
N THR A 145 -2.46 0.63 -0.34
CA THR A 145 -3.70 0.70 0.44
C THR A 145 -3.53 0.10 1.83
N ALA A 146 -4.39 0.49 2.77
CA ALA A 146 -4.53 -0.20 4.05
C ALA A 146 -5.35 -1.50 3.97
N GLY A 147 -5.88 -1.86 2.78
CA GLY A 147 -6.65 -3.08 2.57
C GLY A 147 -8.01 -3.08 3.30
N TYR A 148 -8.51 -1.92 3.71
CA TYR A 148 -9.78 -1.80 4.43
C TYR A 148 -10.97 -1.67 3.47
N LEU A 149 -11.20 -2.72 2.68
CA LEU A 149 -12.18 -2.77 1.61
C LEU A 149 -13.05 -4.03 1.78
N ASN A 150 -14.34 -3.97 1.40
CA ASN A 150 -15.19 -5.16 1.43
C ASN A 150 -14.81 -6.12 0.28
N GLN A 151 -15.15 -7.39 0.44
CA GLN A 151 -14.76 -8.45 -0.48
C GLN A 151 -15.17 -8.17 -1.94
N LYS A 152 -16.44 -7.85 -2.21
CA LYS A 152 -16.92 -7.63 -3.58
C LYS A 152 -16.15 -6.51 -4.34
N PRO A 153 -16.02 -5.28 -3.81
CA PRO A 153 -15.22 -4.27 -4.49
C PRO A 153 -13.73 -4.62 -4.56
N LEU A 154 -13.21 -5.41 -3.61
CA LEU A 154 -11.83 -5.89 -3.71
C LEU A 154 -11.64 -6.89 -4.86
N GLU A 155 -12.59 -7.79 -5.10
CA GLU A 155 -12.53 -8.70 -6.25
C GLU A 155 -12.55 -7.94 -7.57
N GLU A 156 -13.33 -6.86 -7.65
CA GLU A 156 -13.34 -5.94 -8.80
C GLU A 156 -11.99 -5.22 -8.95
N ALA A 157 -11.42 -4.71 -7.85
CA ALA A 157 -10.08 -4.11 -7.87
C ALA A 157 -9.00 -5.07 -8.36
N CYS A 158 -9.01 -6.32 -7.87
CA CYS A 158 -8.09 -7.34 -8.34
C CYS A 158 -8.23 -7.66 -9.84
N GLY A 159 -9.38 -7.35 -10.45
CA GLY A 159 -9.61 -7.52 -11.89
C GLY A 159 -8.91 -6.50 -12.77
N PHE A 160 -8.50 -5.35 -12.23
CA PHE A 160 -7.85 -4.28 -13.01
C PHE A 160 -6.47 -3.87 -12.48
N LEU A 161 -5.98 -4.47 -11.38
CA LEU A 161 -4.68 -4.14 -10.79
C LEU A 161 -3.61 -5.16 -11.13
N ASP A 162 -2.41 -4.65 -11.43
CA ASP A 162 -1.23 -5.47 -11.71
C ASP A 162 -0.46 -5.81 -10.42
N ALA A 163 -0.48 -4.91 -9.44
CA ALA A 163 0.11 -5.13 -8.12
C ALA A 163 -0.60 -4.34 -7.01
N ILE A 164 -0.56 -4.88 -5.80
CA ILE A 164 -1.10 -4.25 -4.60
C ILE A 164 -0.07 -4.36 -3.49
N LYS A 165 0.23 -3.23 -2.86
CA LYS A 165 0.95 -3.18 -1.61
C LYS A 165 -0.05 -2.89 -0.50
N VAL A 166 -0.10 -3.77 0.49
CA VAL A 166 -0.99 -3.60 1.64
C VAL A 166 -0.19 -3.18 2.86
N ASP A 167 -0.59 -2.06 3.47
CA ASP A 167 -0.18 -1.73 4.83
C ASP A 167 -0.93 -2.63 5.81
N PHE A 168 -0.32 -3.76 6.19
CA PHE A 168 -0.81 -4.60 7.27
C PHE A 168 -0.23 -4.07 8.59
N LYS A 169 -1.00 -3.16 9.21
CA LYS A 169 -0.50 -2.16 10.16
C LYS A 169 -0.18 -2.71 11.54
N GLY A 170 -0.72 -3.87 11.91
CA GLY A 170 -0.48 -4.55 13.19
C GLY A 170 -1.11 -5.93 13.19
N ILE A 171 -0.92 -6.70 14.26
CA ILE A 171 -1.45 -8.08 14.37
C ILE A 171 -2.53 -8.25 15.45
N THR A 172 -2.97 -7.14 16.06
CA THR A 172 -3.96 -7.16 17.15
C THR A 172 -5.18 -6.30 16.79
N GLU A 173 -6.35 -6.71 17.28
CA GLU A 173 -7.57 -5.90 17.16
C GLU A 173 -7.40 -4.57 17.92
N ASP A 174 -6.77 -4.59 19.10
CA ASP A 174 -6.47 -3.40 19.91
C ASP A 174 -5.72 -2.32 19.12
N PHE A 175 -4.66 -2.70 18.39
CA PHE A 175 -3.94 -1.78 17.51
C PHE A 175 -4.88 -1.16 16.46
N TYR A 176 -5.73 -1.99 15.84
CA TYR A 176 -6.63 -1.50 14.81
C TYR A 176 -7.70 -0.56 15.37
N GLU A 177 -8.34 -0.90 16.48
CA GLU A 177 -9.38 -0.09 17.10
C GLU A 177 -8.84 1.24 17.65
N ASN A 178 -7.69 1.20 18.32
CA ASN A 178 -7.14 2.36 19.02
C ASN A 178 -6.25 3.23 18.14
N ILE A 179 -5.47 2.63 17.24
CA ILE A 179 -4.47 3.37 16.44
C ILE A 179 -4.97 3.70 15.04
N THR A 180 -5.76 2.83 14.40
CA THR A 180 -6.26 3.07 13.04
C THR A 180 -7.73 3.47 12.98
N ARG A 181 -8.45 3.30 14.11
CA ARG A 181 -9.92 3.33 14.20
C ARG A 181 -10.60 2.33 13.28
N GLY A 182 -9.92 1.26 12.90
CA GLY A 182 -10.39 0.23 11.97
C GLY A 182 -10.66 -1.10 12.69
N ARG A 183 -10.69 -2.18 11.92
CA ARG A 183 -10.75 -3.56 12.43
C ARG A 183 -9.76 -4.44 11.69
N ILE A 184 -9.10 -5.38 12.36
CA ILE A 184 -8.07 -6.20 11.70
C ILE A 184 -8.68 -7.24 10.76
N GLY A 185 -9.81 -7.85 11.15
CA GLY A 185 -10.45 -8.95 10.41
C GLY A 185 -10.66 -8.66 8.92
N PRO A 186 -11.26 -7.52 8.53
CA PRO A 186 -11.42 -7.17 7.12
C PRO A 186 -10.11 -7.04 6.34
N VAL A 187 -9.04 -6.53 6.96
CA VAL A 187 -7.73 -6.40 6.30
C VAL A 187 -7.09 -7.77 6.08
N MET A 188 -7.17 -8.66 7.08
CA MET A 188 -6.69 -10.04 6.95
C MET A 188 -7.43 -10.79 5.84
N THR A 189 -8.76 -10.64 5.76
CA THR A 189 -9.56 -11.21 4.68
C THR A 189 -9.16 -10.64 3.32
N ALA A 190 -8.96 -9.32 3.23
CA ALA A 190 -8.54 -8.66 2.00
C ALA A 190 -7.18 -9.19 1.50
N ILE A 191 -6.19 -9.28 2.39
CA ILE A 191 -4.86 -9.79 2.06
C ILE A 191 -4.90 -11.22 1.52
N LYS A 192 -5.68 -12.11 2.15
CA LYS A 192 -5.87 -13.49 1.67
C LYS A 192 -6.51 -13.51 0.28
N LEU A 193 -7.55 -12.70 0.07
CA LEU A 193 -8.24 -12.62 -1.22
C LEU A 193 -7.32 -12.11 -2.33
N ILE A 194 -6.50 -11.08 -2.06
CA ILE A 194 -5.53 -10.57 -3.04
C ILE A 194 -4.57 -11.67 -3.47
N LYS A 195 -4.05 -12.45 -2.50
CA LYS A 195 -3.17 -13.59 -2.78
C LYS A 195 -3.88 -14.67 -3.59
N GLU A 196 -5.12 -15.00 -3.24
CA GLU A 196 -5.95 -15.98 -3.96
C GLU A 196 -6.20 -15.57 -5.42
N LYS A 197 -6.44 -14.27 -5.67
CA LYS A 197 -6.65 -13.72 -7.01
C LYS A 197 -5.37 -13.66 -7.86
N GLY A 198 -4.20 -13.90 -7.27
CA GLY A 198 -2.92 -13.95 -7.99
C GLY A 198 -2.38 -12.59 -8.42
N VAL A 199 -2.91 -11.48 -7.87
CA VAL A 199 -2.34 -10.14 -8.07
C VAL A 199 -1.02 -10.06 -7.30
N TRP A 200 0.00 -9.39 -7.86
CA TRP A 200 1.29 -9.25 -7.16
C TRP A 200 1.07 -8.53 -5.83
N LEU A 201 1.59 -9.10 -4.73
CA LEU A 201 1.35 -8.62 -3.38
C LEU A 201 2.67 -8.38 -2.65
N GLU A 202 2.80 -7.20 -2.06
CA GLU A 202 3.82 -6.92 -1.03
C GLU A 202 3.14 -6.38 0.24
N ILE A 203 3.72 -6.70 1.39
CA ILE A 203 3.18 -6.34 2.71
C ILE A 203 4.12 -5.37 3.40
N VAL A 204 3.56 -4.32 4.00
CA VAL A 204 4.34 -3.37 4.79
C VAL A 204 3.74 -3.21 6.19
N ASN A 205 4.64 -3.24 7.17
CA ASN A 205 4.36 -2.89 8.55
C ASN A 205 5.18 -1.65 8.93
N LEU A 206 4.50 -0.53 9.18
CA LEU A 206 5.13 0.61 9.84
C LEU A 206 5.22 0.29 11.34
N VAL A 207 6.42 0.14 11.87
CA VAL A 207 6.65 -0.26 13.26
C VAL A 207 6.55 0.97 14.13
N VAL A 208 5.47 1.13 14.89
CA VAL A 208 5.21 2.25 15.79
C VAL A 208 5.61 1.84 17.20
N PRO A 209 6.58 2.55 17.84
CA PRO A 209 7.04 2.21 19.18
C PRO A 209 5.89 2.07 20.18
N THR A 210 6.00 1.10 21.08
CA THR A 210 5.02 0.74 22.13
C THR A 210 3.69 0.13 21.66
N TYR A 211 3.41 0.10 20.36
CA TYR A 211 2.11 -0.32 19.83
C TYR A 211 2.16 -1.61 19.00
N ASN A 212 3.21 -1.85 18.21
CA ASN A 212 3.35 -3.06 17.40
C ASN A 212 4.82 -3.50 17.25
N ASP A 213 5.66 -3.18 18.23
CA ASP A 213 7.12 -3.34 18.18
C ASP A 213 7.66 -4.40 19.17
N THR A 214 6.79 -5.23 19.74
CA THR A 214 7.22 -6.31 20.64
C THR A 214 7.65 -7.55 19.84
N LYS A 215 8.54 -8.38 20.42
CA LYS A 215 8.94 -9.66 19.81
C LYS A 215 7.75 -10.59 19.56
N GLU A 216 6.77 -10.56 20.46
CA GLU A 216 5.54 -11.36 20.33
C GLU A 216 4.68 -10.86 19.16
N ASP A 217 4.54 -9.54 19.00
CA ASP A 217 3.85 -8.97 17.84
C ASP A 217 4.52 -9.36 16.54
N PHE A 218 5.85 -9.24 16.44
CA PHE A 218 6.59 -9.66 15.25
C PHE A 218 6.44 -11.16 14.98
N SER A 219 6.55 -12.00 16.00
CA SER A 219 6.41 -13.45 15.88
C SER A 219 5.02 -13.84 15.36
N ARG A 220 3.96 -13.26 15.91
CA ARG A 220 2.57 -13.48 15.49
C ARG A 220 2.31 -12.95 14.09
N TYR A 221 2.80 -11.76 13.79
CA TYR A 221 2.65 -11.10 12.49
C TYR A 221 3.29 -11.93 11.37
N CYS A 222 4.54 -12.31 11.57
CA CYS A 222 5.29 -13.11 10.60
C CYS A 222 4.74 -14.53 10.47
N GLY A 223 4.35 -15.15 11.60
CA GLY A 223 3.70 -16.46 11.59
C GLY A 223 2.41 -16.47 10.77
N TRP A 224 1.57 -15.45 10.95
CA TRP A 224 0.35 -15.29 10.17
C TRP A 224 0.62 -15.14 8.68
N ILE A 225 1.63 -14.34 8.29
CA ILE A 225 2.02 -14.17 6.88
C ILE A 225 2.45 -15.50 6.27
N VAL A 226 3.35 -16.24 6.92
CA VAL A 226 3.84 -17.52 6.38
C VAL A 226 2.71 -18.53 6.25
N GLU A 227 1.85 -18.63 7.26
CA GLU A 227 0.71 -19.56 7.27
C GLU A 227 -0.29 -19.27 6.14
N ASN A 228 -0.54 -18.00 5.84
CA ASN A 228 -1.64 -17.60 4.94
C ASN A 228 -1.19 -17.21 3.53
N LEU A 229 0.06 -16.78 3.37
CA LEU A 229 0.58 -16.23 2.11
C LEU A 229 1.79 -17.00 1.56
N GLY A 230 2.42 -17.82 2.41
CA GLY A 230 3.66 -18.52 2.10
C GLY A 230 4.92 -17.66 2.29
N PRO A 231 6.11 -18.23 1.99
CA PRO A 231 7.40 -17.60 2.31
C PRO A 231 7.82 -16.49 1.35
N ASP A 232 7.16 -16.38 0.20
CA ASP A 232 7.64 -15.62 -0.96
C ASP A 232 6.99 -14.25 -1.13
N VAL A 233 6.00 -13.89 -0.31
CA VAL A 233 5.45 -12.52 -0.30
C VAL A 233 6.44 -11.60 0.41
N PRO A 234 6.96 -10.55 -0.25
CA PRO A 234 7.85 -9.58 0.38
C PRO A 234 7.20 -8.88 1.57
N VAL A 235 7.97 -8.74 2.66
CA VAL A 235 7.55 -8.05 3.88
C VAL A 235 8.53 -6.93 4.20
N HIS A 236 8.01 -5.71 4.40
CA HIS A 236 8.81 -4.55 4.78
C HIS A 236 8.47 -4.08 6.19
N PHE A 237 9.47 -3.97 7.05
CA PHE A 237 9.36 -3.29 8.34
C PHE A 237 9.92 -1.88 8.20
N SER A 238 9.06 -0.87 8.29
CA SER A 238 9.42 0.51 8.02
C SER A 238 9.49 1.34 9.30
N ARG A 239 10.50 2.22 9.39
CA ARG A 239 10.66 3.17 10.50
C ARG A 239 9.51 4.18 10.52
N PHE A 240 8.87 4.27 11.68
CA PHE A 240 7.94 5.34 12.05
C PHE A 240 8.70 6.62 12.37
N TRP A 241 8.07 7.75 12.04
CA TRP A 241 8.48 9.09 12.43
C TRP A 241 7.34 9.81 13.16
N PRO A 242 7.60 10.53 14.27
CA PRO A 242 6.57 11.20 15.06
C PRO A 242 5.82 12.26 14.23
N MET A 243 4.57 11.98 13.89
CA MET A 243 3.72 12.83 13.07
C MET A 243 2.26 12.78 13.55
N TYR A 244 1.46 13.73 13.05
CA TYR A 244 0.03 13.85 13.33
C TYR A 244 -0.32 13.86 14.84
N GLN A 245 -0.91 12.79 15.38
CA GLN A 245 -1.34 12.72 16.78
C GLN A 245 -0.36 11.98 17.69
N LEU A 246 0.61 11.21 17.14
CA LEU A 246 1.61 10.47 17.91
C LEU A 246 2.98 11.19 17.94
N LYS A 247 2.97 12.50 18.17
CA LYS A 247 4.18 13.34 18.21
C LYS A 247 5.04 13.12 19.46
N ASN A 248 4.49 12.46 20.48
CA ASN A 248 5.12 12.22 21.78
C ASN A 248 6.00 10.96 21.83
N LEU A 249 6.01 10.14 20.77
CA LEU A 249 6.85 8.96 20.67
C LEU A 249 8.19 9.30 19.99
N PRO A 250 9.27 8.54 20.20
CA PRO A 250 10.46 8.62 19.36
C PRO A 250 10.22 7.99 17.98
N PRO A 251 11.08 8.25 16.98
CA PRO A 251 11.18 7.40 15.80
C PRO A 251 11.47 5.95 16.20
N THR A 252 11.10 4.97 15.37
CA THR A 252 11.44 3.56 15.65
C THR A 252 12.95 3.38 15.73
N PRO A 253 13.48 2.80 16.83
CA PRO A 253 14.87 2.40 16.90
C PRO A 253 15.23 1.45 15.75
N GLU A 254 16.47 1.54 15.27
CA GLU A 254 16.96 0.64 14.21
C GLU A 254 16.94 -0.82 14.65
N GLU A 255 17.29 -1.03 15.91
CA GLU A 255 17.39 -2.32 16.57
C GLU A 255 16.05 -3.06 16.56
N SER A 256 14.94 -2.35 16.73
CA SER A 256 13.59 -2.91 16.64
C SER A 256 13.29 -3.45 15.24
N LEU A 257 13.74 -2.76 14.19
CA LEU A 257 13.53 -3.19 12.80
C LEU A 257 14.45 -4.36 12.43
N ILE A 258 15.69 -4.35 12.92
CA ILE A 258 16.62 -5.48 12.79
C ILE A 258 16.04 -6.71 13.49
N GLU A 259 15.48 -6.55 14.69
CA GLU A 259 14.81 -7.63 15.42
C GLU A 259 13.59 -8.17 14.66
N ALA A 260 12.73 -7.30 14.14
CA ALA A 260 11.60 -7.70 13.30
C ALA A 260 12.06 -8.50 12.07
N ARG A 261 13.11 -8.02 11.38
CA ARG A 261 13.70 -8.68 10.21
C ARG A 261 14.23 -10.08 10.55
N ASN A 262 14.98 -10.20 11.64
CA ASN A 262 15.54 -11.48 12.08
C ASN A 262 14.44 -12.48 12.45
N ILE A 263 13.41 -12.04 13.17
CA ILE A 263 12.25 -12.88 13.51
C ILE A 263 11.54 -13.34 12.24
N ALA A 264 11.24 -12.44 11.31
CA ALA A 264 10.60 -12.77 10.04
C ALA A 264 11.37 -13.82 9.22
N MET A 265 12.69 -13.64 9.10
CA MET A 265 13.56 -14.60 8.41
C MET A 265 13.58 -15.96 9.12
N SER A 266 13.63 -15.98 10.46
CA SER A 266 13.57 -17.23 11.25
C SER A 266 12.23 -17.97 11.12
N LYS A 267 11.14 -17.25 10.84
CA LYS A 267 9.82 -17.82 10.55
C LYS A 267 9.70 -18.37 9.13
N GLY A 268 10.67 -18.07 8.27
CA GLY A 268 10.75 -18.59 6.90
C GLY A 268 10.34 -17.60 5.81
N ILE A 269 10.20 -16.30 6.11
CA ILE A 269 9.98 -15.29 5.06
C ILE A 269 11.29 -15.07 4.30
N ASN A 270 11.26 -15.28 2.98
CA ASN A 270 12.45 -15.23 2.12
C ASN A 270 12.93 -13.80 1.84
N TYR A 271 12.00 -12.85 1.77
CA TYR A 271 12.27 -11.46 1.37
C TYR A 271 11.77 -10.50 2.44
N VAL A 272 12.70 -10.08 3.31
CA VAL A 272 12.39 -9.19 4.43
C VAL A 272 13.24 -7.93 4.34
N TYR A 273 12.56 -6.81 4.29
CA TYR A 273 13.15 -5.50 4.06
C TYR A 273 13.00 -4.58 5.27
N ILE A 274 13.98 -3.69 5.43
CA ILE A 274 13.91 -2.57 6.36
C ILE A 274 13.70 -1.31 5.53
N GLY A 275 12.64 -0.57 5.83
CA GLY A 275 12.26 0.67 5.14
C GLY A 275 12.57 1.92 5.97
N ASN A 276 12.67 3.07 5.31
CA ASN A 276 12.92 4.39 5.94
C ASN A 276 14.22 4.48 6.75
N ILE A 277 15.18 3.61 6.44
CA ILE A 277 16.58 3.71 6.86
C ILE A 277 17.42 3.60 5.58
N PRO A 278 17.83 4.73 4.97
CA PRO A 278 18.69 4.69 3.80
C PRO A 278 19.99 3.95 4.10
N GLU A 279 20.57 3.30 3.09
CA GLU A 279 21.88 2.63 3.15
C GLU A 279 21.96 1.41 4.10
N HIS A 280 20.83 1.00 4.68
CA HIS A 280 20.80 -0.19 5.51
C HIS A 280 20.85 -1.45 4.63
N GLU A 281 21.61 -2.48 5.04
CA GLU A 281 21.72 -3.74 4.27
C GLU A 281 20.34 -4.42 4.04
N GLY A 282 19.40 -4.19 4.95
CA GLY A 282 18.01 -4.61 4.82
C GLY A 282 17.21 -3.91 3.71
N ASN A 283 17.75 -2.93 2.99
CA ASN A 283 17.11 -2.38 1.78
C ASN A 283 17.34 -3.30 0.55
N ASN A 284 18.34 -4.16 0.61
CA ASN A 284 18.81 -4.95 -0.53
C ASN A 284 18.10 -6.30 -0.66
N THR A 285 18.02 -6.82 -1.88
CA THR A 285 17.46 -8.15 -2.16
C THR A 285 18.57 -9.18 -2.23
N TYR A 286 18.43 -10.27 -1.47
CA TYR A 286 19.35 -11.41 -1.47
C TYR A 286 18.65 -12.66 -1.98
N CYS A 287 19.36 -13.51 -2.72
CA CYS A 287 18.81 -14.77 -3.19
C CYS A 287 18.59 -15.73 -1.99
N PRO A 288 17.39 -16.29 -1.78
CA PRO A 288 17.15 -17.17 -0.64
C PRO A 288 17.94 -18.48 -0.73
N ALA A 289 18.30 -18.93 -1.93
CA ALA A 289 19.06 -20.16 -2.15
C ALA A 289 20.58 -19.99 -1.92
N CYS A 290 21.22 -19.06 -2.62
CA CYS A 290 22.68 -18.89 -2.55
C CYS A 290 23.15 -17.73 -1.66
N LYS A 291 22.23 -16.97 -1.06
CA LYS A 291 22.46 -15.82 -0.16
C LYS A 291 23.24 -14.64 -0.75
N LYS A 292 23.58 -14.68 -2.04
CA LYS A 292 24.23 -13.55 -2.72
C LYS A 292 23.28 -12.36 -2.86
N LEU A 293 23.84 -11.17 -2.79
CA LEU A 293 23.19 -9.91 -3.15
C LEU A 293 22.77 -9.98 -4.63
N ILE A 294 21.48 -9.82 -4.90
CA ILE A 294 20.93 -9.85 -6.26
C ILE A 294 20.30 -8.53 -6.70
N ILE A 295 19.89 -7.67 -5.77
CA ILE A 295 19.57 -6.27 -6.09
C ILE A 295 20.16 -5.39 -5.00
N GLU A 296 21.00 -4.45 -5.40
CA GLU A 296 21.57 -3.42 -4.53
C GLU A 296 20.77 -2.11 -4.68
N ARG A 297 20.45 -1.48 -3.55
CA ARG A 297 19.73 -0.21 -3.48
C ARG A 297 20.48 0.79 -2.62
N LEU A 298 20.58 2.01 -3.11
CA LEU A 298 21.00 3.19 -2.36
C LEU A 298 19.79 4.13 -2.23
N GLY A 299 19.15 4.10 -1.06
CA GLY A 299 17.86 4.76 -0.86
C GLY A 299 16.78 4.19 -1.78
N TYR A 300 16.26 4.99 -2.70
CA TYR A 300 15.25 4.56 -3.69
C TYR A 300 15.84 4.24 -5.06
N THR A 301 17.16 4.24 -5.21
CA THR A 301 17.83 3.96 -6.48
C THR A 301 18.40 2.55 -6.49
N VAL A 302 18.07 1.76 -7.51
CA VAL A 302 18.71 0.48 -7.78
C VAL A 302 20.07 0.73 -8.44
N THR A 303 21.15 0.32 -7.78
CA THR A 303 22.53 0.49 -8.27
C THR A 303 23.03 -0.74 -9.01
N GLN A 304 22.52 -1.92 -8.64
CA GLN A 304 22.86 -3.19 -9.28
C GLN A 304 21.63 -4.10 -9.32
N ASN A 305 21.45 -4.82 -10.44
CA ASN A 305 20.43 -5.84 -10.59
C ASN A 305 21.04 -7.09 -11.26
N TYR A 306 21.03 -8.21 -10.54
CA TYR A 306 21.53 -9.52 -10.94
C TYR A 306 20.40 -10.54 -11.08
N ILE A 307 19.17 -10.08 -11.34
CA ILE A 307 18.07 -10.93 -11.77
C ILE A 307 18.02 -10.92 -13.29
N ALA A 308 17.94 -12.11 -13.89
CA ALA A 308 17.80 -12.28 -15.33
C ALA A 308 16.65 -13.27 -15.60
N GLY A 309 15.64 -12.84 -16.36
CA GLY A 309 14.47 -13.70 -16.66
C GLY A 309 13.69 -14.16 -15.41
N GLY A 310 13.76 -13.39 -14.32
CA GLY A 310 13.17 -13.77 -13.04
C GLY A 310 13.93 -14.81 -12.25
N GLU A 311 15.20 -15.05 -12.58
CA GLU A 311 16.08 -15.98 -11.87
C GLU A 311 17.33 -15.26 -11.34
N CYS A 312 17.86 -15.77 -10.23
CA CYS A 312 19.16 -15.34 -9.71
C CYS A 312 20.26 -15.68 -10.72
N LYS A 313 21.01 -14.67 -11.18
CA LYS A 313 22.13 -14.84 -12.13
C LYS A 313 23.22 -15.79 -11.62
N PHE A 314 23.33 -16.01 -10.31
CA PHE A 314 24.40 -16.81 -9.71
C PHE A 314 24.08 -18.29 -9.50
N CYS A 315 22.80 -18.65 -9.36
CA CYS A 315 22.40 -20.03 -9.04
C CYS A 315 21.12 -20.49 -9.74
N SER A 316 20.55 -19.66 -10.63
CA SER A 316 19.35 -19.94 -11.41
C SER A 316 18.08 -20.23 -10.59
N SER A 317 18.08 -19.94 -9.29
CA SER A 317 16.87 -20.05 -8.48
C SER A 317 15.89 -18.95 -8.88
N LYS A 318 14.63 -19.33 -9.09
CA LYS A 318 13.54 -18.39 -9.38
C LYS A 318 13.37 -17.40 -8.23
N ILE A 319 13.25 -16.13 -8.58
CA ILE A 319 12.97 -15.04 -7.65
C ILE A 319 11.54 -14.56 -7.95
N PRO A 320 10.58 -14.73 -7.03
CA PRO A 320 9.20 -14.30 -7.21
C PRO A 320 9.13 -12.79 -7.42
N GLY A 321 8.49 -12.34 -8.49
CA GLY A 321 8.34 -10.92 -8.80
C GLY A 321 8.01 -10.68 -10.26
N ARG A 322 7.78 -9.42 -10.61
CA ARG A 322 7.74 -8.94 -11.98
C ARG A 322 9.03 -8.20 -12.28
N TRP A 323 9.81 -8.76 -13.19
CA TRP A 323 11.15 -8.30 -13.52
C TRP A 323 11.23 -7.88 -14.99
N GLU A 324 12.16 -7.00 -15.30
CA GLU A 324 12.55 -6.59 -16.65
C GLU A 324 14.05 -6.74 -16.83
#